data_AF-A0A2P1UCQ5-F1
#
_entry.id   AF-A0A2P1UCQ5-F1
#
_cell.length_a   1.000
_cell.length_b   1.000
_cell.length_c   1.000
_cell.angle_alpha   90.00
_cell.angle_beta   90.00
_cell.angle_gamma   90.00
#
_symmetry.space_group_name_H-M   'P 1'
#
loop_
_entity.id
_entity.type
_entity.pdbx_description
1 polymer ?
#
loop_
_entity_poly.entity_id
_entity_poly.type
_entity_poly.pdbx_seq_one_letter_code
_entity_poly.pdbx_strand_id
1 'polypeptide(L)' 'MDTRLKYQDIIKTVLQNHANYRATLPDGYTSQVIFDDERGHYLVLDFG' A
#
# COMPACT_ATOMS: atom_id res chain seq x y z
N MET A 1 5.22 -22.30 -1.64
CA MET A 1 5.52 -21.39 -0.50
C MET A 1 6.19 -20.10 -0.99
N ASP A 2 7.15 -20.20 -1.91
CA ASP A 2 7.90 -19.08 -2.50
C ASP A 2 7.03 -18.09 -3.30
N THR A 3 6.08 -18.60 -4.09
CA THR A 3 5.18 -17.79 -4.93
C THR A 3 4.29 -16.85 -4.12
N ARG A 4 3.83 -17.26 -2.94
CA ARG A 4 2.97 -16.42 -2.09
C ARG A 4 3.74 -15.21 -1.59
N LEU A 5 4.91 -15.43 -0.98
CA LEU A 5 5.78 -14.36 -0.45
C LEU A 5 6.14 -13.37 -1.56
N LYS A 6 6.48 -13.86 -2.75
CA LYS A 6 6.74 -13.02 -3.92
C LYS A 6 5.56 -12.13 -4.30
N TYR A 7 4.33 -12.65 -4.29
CA TYR A 7 3.15 -11.84 -4.56
C TYR A 7 2.89 -10.81 -3.46
N GLN A 8 3.12 -11.16 -2.19
CA GLN A 8 2.98 -10.21 -1.08
C GLN A 8 3.94 -9.03 -1.24
N ASP A 9 5.21 -9.29 -1.60
CA ASP A 9 6.21 -8.23 -1.83
C ASP A 9 5.84 -7.33 -3.01
N ILE A 10 5.35 -7.91 -4.11
CA ILE A 10 4.90 -7.13 -5.29
C ILE A 10 3.73 -6.21 -4.89
N ILE A 11 2.72 -6.75 -4.20
CA ILE A 11 1.55 -5.98 -3.79
C ILE A 11 1.95 -4.83 -2.86
N LYS A 12 2.77 -5.10 -1.84
CA LYS A 12 3.27 -4.08 -0.92
C LYS A 12 4.03 -2.97 -1.65
N THR A 13 4.91 -3.34 -2.57
CA THR A 13 5.69 -2.39 -3.37
C THR A 13 4.77 -1.48 -4.19
N VAL A 14 3.77 -2.04 -4.86
CA VAL A 14 2.81 -1.27 -5.68
C VAL A 14 2.01 -0.30 -4.80
N LEU A 15 1.48 -0.76 -3.67
CA LEU A 15 0.65 0.07 -2.78
C LEU A 15 1.47 1.17 -2.12
N GLN A 16 2.70 0.89 -1.70
CA GLN A 16 3.60 1.89 -1.14
C GLN A 16 3.95 2.97 -2.18
N ASN A 17 4.27 2.56 -3.41
CA ASN A 17 4.55 3.50 -4.49
C ASN A 17 3.35 4.40 -4.79
N HIS A 18 2.15 3.85 -4.74
CA HIS A 18 0.92 4.61 -4.95
C HIS A 18 0.68 5.63 -3.82
N ALA A 19 0.81 5.22 -2.56
CA ALA A 19 0.67 6.11 -1.41
C ALA A 19 1.73 7.24 -1.44
N ASN A 20 2.98 6.91 -1.80
CA ASN A 20 4.05 7.90 -1.96
C ASN A 20 3.71 8.91 -3.05
N TYR A 21 3.16 8.46 -4.18
CA TYR A 21 2.72 9.35 -5.25
C TYR A 21 1.59 10.29 -4.80
N ARG A 22 0.54 9.76 -4.16
CA ARG A 22 -0.58 10.58 -3.62
C ARG A 22 -0.07 11.65 -2.66
N ALA A 23 0.88 11.32 -1.79
CA ALA A 23 1.49 12.27 -0.85
C ALA A 23 2.26 13.44 -1.51
N THR A 24 2.54 13.37 -2.82
CA THR A 24 3.13 14.49 -3.57
C THR A 24 2.11 15.50 -4.08
N LEU A 25 0.82 15.16 -4.04
CA LEU A 25 -0.24 16.03 -4.52
C LEU A 25 -0.61 17.04 -3.43
N PRO A 26 -0.75 18.34 -3.76
CA PRO A 26 -1.13 19.37 -2.79
C PRO A 26 -2.66 19.48 -2.67
N ASP A 27 -3.35 18.37 -2.47
CA ASP A 27 -4.82 18.31 -2.44
C ASP A 27 -5.42 18.15 -1.04
N GLY A 28 -4.57 18.23 0.00
CA GLY A 28 -4.98 18.21 1.41
C GLY A 28 -5.21 16.81 1.98
N TYR A 29 -5.11 15.75 1.15
CA TYR A 29 -5.21 14.38 1.63
C TYR A 29 -3.83 13.83 2.01
N THR A 30 -3.80 13.08 3.11
CA THR A 30 -2.66 12.25 3.51
C THR A 30 -2.99 10.80 3.19
N SER A 31 -2.06 10.07 2.58
CA SER A 31 -2.23 8.65 2.26
C SER A 31 -1.44 7.74 3.21
N GLN A 32 -2.04 6.65 3.64
CA GLN A 32 -1.38 5.60 4.44
C GLN A 32 -1.66 4.22 3.88
N VAL A 33 -0.67 3.33 4.01
CA VAL A 33 -0.78 1.92 3.64
C VAL A 33 -0.94 1.05 4.89
N ILE A 34 -1.83 0.07 4.81
CA ILE A 34 -2.03 -0.94 5.86
C ILE A 34 -1.84 -2.32 5.23
N PHE A 35 -0.98 -3.13 5.84
CA PHE A 35 -0.67 -4.48 5.41
C PHE A 35 -1.02 -5.47 6.53
N ASP A 36 -1.93 -6.39 6.23
CA ASP A 36 -2.25 -7.56 7.05
C ASP A 36 -1.79 -8.80 6.30
N ASP A 37 -0.54 -9.20 6.55
CA ASP A 37 0.10 -10.34 5.90
C ASP A 37 -0.49 -11.68 6.34
N GLU A 38 -1.03 -11.74 7.56
CA GLU A 38 -1.61 -12.96 8.13
C GLU A 38 -2.92 -13.33 7.44
N ARG A 39 -3.74 -12.32 7.14
CA ARG A 39 -5.03 -12.48 6.44
C ARG A 39 -4.94 -12.20 4.94
N GLY A 40 -3.81 -11.68 4.47
CA GLY A 40 -3.59 -11.34 3.07
C GLY A 40 -4.39 -10.12 2.60
N HIS A 41 -4.66 -9.18 3.50
CA HIS A 41 -5.36 -7.94 3.18
C HIS A 41 -4.36 -6.79 3.08
N TYR A 42 -4.51 -5.96 2.04
CA TYR A 42 -3.64 -4.82 1.80
C TYR A 42 -4.49 -3.66 1.32
N LEU A 43 -4.33 -2.49 1.93
CA LEU A 43 -5.14 -1.33 1.56
C LEU A 43 -4.35 -0.02 1.62
N VAL A 44 -4.81 0.94 0.83
CA VAL A 44 -4.39 2.34 0.88
C VAL A 44 -5.60 3.15 1.36
N LEU A 45 -5.38 4.03 2.32
CA LEU A 45 -6.38 4.97 2.81
C LEU A 45 -5.91 6.39 2.57
N ASP A 46 -6.84 7.24 2.15
CA ASP A 46 -6.64 8.67 2.08
C ASP A 46 -7.50 9.35 3.15
N PHE A 47 -6.93 10.31 3.87
CA PHE A 47 -7.62 11.06 4.92
C PHE A 47 -7.28 12.55 4.79
N GLY A 48 -8.29 13.42 4.86
CA GLY A 48 -8.17 14.87 4.67
C GLY A 48 -9.52 15.54 4.84
#